data_AF-A0A3D3UD22-F1
#
_entry.id   AF-A0A3D3UD22-F1
#
_cell.length_a   1.000
_cell.length_b   1.000
_cell.length_c   1.000
_cell.angle_alpha   90.00
_cell.angle_beta   90.00
_cell.angle_gamma   90.00
#
_symmetry.space_group_name_H-M   'P 1'
#
loop_
_entity.id
_entity.type
_entity.pdbx_description
1 polymer ?
#
loop_
_entity_poly.entity_id
_entity_poly.type
_entity_poly.pdbx_seq_one_letter_code
_entity_poly.pdbx_strand_id
1 'polypeptide(L)' 'MTASATETVSAFSPREIVSELDRYIVGQNDAKRAVAIALRNRWRRQQL' A
#
# COMPACT_ATOMS: atom_id res chain seq x y z
N MET A 1 -7.59 -10.95 23.01
CA MET A 1 -6.64 -11.82 22.27
C MET A 1 -7.45 -12.48 21.16
N THR A 2 -7.65 -11.86 20.00
CA THR A 2 -6.65 -11.58 18.96
C THR A 2 -6.94 -10.24 18.27
N ALA A 3 -5.88 -9.51 17.94
CA ALA A 3 -5.97 -8.22 17.26
C ALA A 3 -6.40 -8.42 15.79
N SER A 4 -7.50 -7.76 15.39
CA SER A 4 -7.83 -7.54 13.98
C SER A 4 -6.84 -6.54 13.40
N ALA A 5 -5.72 -7.03 12.84
CA ALA A 5 -4.70 -6.23 12.17
C ALA A 5 -5.06 -5.86 10.71
N THR A 6 -6.35 -5.58 10.44
CA THR A 6 -6.79 -5.15 9.11
C THR A 6 -7.33 -3.72 9.20
N GLU A 7 -6.51 -2.80 9.69
CA GLU A 7 -6.80 -1.36 9.61
C GLU A 7 -6.66 -0.91 8.15
N THR A 8 -7.82 -0.64 7.55
CA THR A 8 -8.06 0.40 6.52
C THR A 8 -6.82 0.93 5.80
N VAL A 9 -6.35 0.22 4.78
CA VAL A 9 -5.36 0.69 3.78
C VAL A 9 -5.94 1.83 2.89
N SER A 10 -7.10 2.37 3.25
CA SER A 10 -7.97 3.18 2.41
C SER A 10 -7.46 4.61 2.16
N ALA A 11 -6.40 5.05 2.83
CA ALA A 11 -5.93 6.45 2.74
C ALA A 11 -4.41 6.64 2.68
N PHE A 12 -3.60 5.58 2.57
CA PHE A 12 -2.15 5.77 2.47
C PHE A 12 -1.77 6.38 1.12
N SER A 13 -0.91 7.40 1.17
CA SER A 13 -0.25 7.93 -0.01
C SER A 13 0.67 6.85 -0.62
N PRO A 14 0.93 6.89 -1.94
CA PRO A 14 1.81 5.91 -2.57
C PRO A 14 3.20 5.82 -1.90
N ARG A 15 3.69 6.92 -1.28
CA ARG A 15 4.97 6.94 -0.57
C ARG A 15 4.92 6.19 0.76
N GLU A 16 3.83 6.30 1.50
CA GLU A 16 3.66 5.57 2.76
C GLU A 16 3.55 4.07 2.52
N ILE A 17 2.84 3.66 1.45
CA ILE A 17 2.76 2.25 1.05
C ILE A 17 4.16 1.71 0.72
N VAL A 18 4.97 2.45 -0.03
CA VAL A 18 6.36 2.04 -0.33
C VAL A 18 7.18 1.93 0.95
N SER A 19 7.05 2.89 1.88
CA SER A 19 7.78 2.86 3.16
C SER A 19 7.36 1.71 4.06
N GLU A 20 6.08 1.32 4.06
CA GLU A 20 5.60 0.13 4.77
C GLU A 20 6.17 -1.14 4.13
N LEU A 21 6.11 -1.25 2.80
CA LEU A 21 6.67 -2.40 2.06
C LEU A 21 8.19 -2.53 2.25
N ASP A 22 8.90 -1.41 2.42
CA ASP A 22 10.35 -1.41 2.64
C ASP A 22 10.77 -2.07 3.96
N ARG A 23 9.89 -2.06 4.98
CA ARG A 23 10.16 -2.74 6.26
C ARG A 23 10.14 -4.26 6.15
N TYR A 24 9.41 -4.80 5.17
CA TYR A 24 9.17 -6.24 5.03
C TYR A 24 9.86 -6.85 3.79
N ILE A 25 10.16 -6.03 2.79
CA ILE A 25 10.73 -6.47 1.51
C ILE A 25 12.00 -5.65 1.27
N VAL A 26 13.16 -6.31 1.16
CA VAL A 26 14.42 -5.64 0.86
C VAL A 26 14.63 -5.55 -0.66
N GLY A 27 14.98 -4.38 -1.17
CA GLY A 27 15.20 -4.13 -2.61
C GLY A 27 13.91 -3.91 -3.41
N GLN A 28 13.95 -4.17 -4.73
CA GLN A 28 12.81 -4.10 -5.66
C GLN A 28 12.02 -2.77 -5.64
N ASN A 29 12.72 -1.64 -5.77
CA ASN A 29 12.13 -0.29 -5.71
C ASN A 29 11.02 -0.07 -6.75
N ASP A 30 11.21 -0.55 -7.97
CA ASP A 30 10.23 -0.39 -9.05
C ASP A 30 8.95 -1.18 -8.78
N ALA A 31 9.08 -2.40 -8.23
CA ALA A 31 7.93 -3.22 -7.87
C ALA A 31 7.12 -2.57 -6.74
N LYS A 32 7.78 -2.06 -5.69
CA LYS A 32 7.13 -1.35 -4.59
C LYS A 32 6.34 -0.14 -5.10
N ARG A 33 6.93 0.63 -6.03
CA ARG A 33 6.29 1.78 -6.66
C ARG A 33 5.07 1.35 -7.51
N ALA A 34 5.21 0.29 -8.30
CA ALA A 34 4.12 -0.23 -9.13
C ALA A 34 2.93 -0.71 -8.28
N VAL A 35 3.19 -1.44 -7.19
CA VAL A 35 2.14 -1.90 -6.26
C VAL A 35 1.43 -0.73 -5.59
N ALA A 36 2.19 0.28 -5.12
CA ALA A 36 1.61 1.48 -4.52
C ALA A 36 0.72 2.27 -5.49
N ILE A 37 1.13 2.41 -6.76
CA ILE A 37 0.33 3.05 -7.81
C ILE A 37 -0.93 2.22 -8.12
N ALA A 38 -0.81 0.89 -8.24
CA ALA A 38 -1.94 0.01 -8.52
C ALA A 38 -3.00 0.07 -7.41
N LEU A 39 -2.60 0.09 -6.14
CA LEU A 39 -3.49 0.26 -5.00
C LEU A 39 -4.22 1.61 -5.05
N ARG A 40 -3.50 2.71 -5.35
CA ARG A 40 -4.12 4.04 -5.48
C ARG A 40 -5.10 4.12 -6.66
N ASN A 41 -4.75 3.51 -7.79
CA ASN A 41 -5.62 3.43 -8.96
C ASN A 41 -6.89 2.61 -8.67
N ARG A 42 -6.78 1.52 -7.87
CA ARG A 42 -7.95 0.76 -7.41
C ARG A 42 -8.87 1.59 -6.53
N TRP A 43 -8.33 2.31 -5.55
CA TRP A 43 -9.11 3.20 -4.69
C TRP A 43 -9.84 4.29 -5.48
N ARG A 44 -9.16 4.92 -6.45
CA ARG A 44 -9.80 5.89 -7.36
C ARG A 44 -10.97 5.28 -8.13
N ARG A 45 -10.83 4.05 -8.63
CA ARG A 45 -11.91 3.34 -9.34
C ARG A 45 -13.08 2.92 -8.44
N GLN A 46 -12.86 2.81 -7.14
CA GLN A 46 -13.92 2.50 -6.17
C GLN A 46 -14.73 3.74 -5.75
N GLN A 47 -14.24 4.94 -6.03
CA GLN A 47 -14.94 6.20 -5.77
C GLN A 47 -15.72 6.75 -6.98
N LEU A 48 -15.59 6.10 -8.14
CA LEU A 48 -16.43 6.33 -9.32
C LEU A 48 -17.68 5.45 -9.24
#